data_AF-F6ZNW7-F1
#
_entry.id   AF-F6ZNW7-F1
#
_cell.length_a   1.000
_cell.length_b   1.000
_cell.length_c   1.000
_cell.angle_alpha   90.00
_cell.angle_beta   90.00
_cell.angle_gamma   90.00
#
_symmetry.space_group_name_H-M   'P 1'
#
loop_
_entity.id
_entity.type
_entity.pdbx_description
1 polymer ?
#
loop_
_entity_poly.entity_id
_entity_poly.type
_entity_poly.pdbx_seq_one_letter_code
_entity_poly.pdbx_strand_id
1 'polypeptide(L)'
;MAAEEGMAPSALRVLEEALGVGLTSAGATAEAVAAEGAYYLEQVTITEASEDDYEYEEIPDDNFSIPEGEEDLAKAIHMVQEQAIDTHILEQKTVLPSKPVVPEVIEDFLCNFLIKMGMTRTLDCFQSEWYELIQKGITELREVGNVPDVYTQNMLLENENKNLRKDLKHYKQAADKAREDLLKTQKERDFHRMHHKRVVQEKNKLINDLKGLKLHYASYEPTIRVLHEKHHTLLKQKMLTSLERDRAVKQTHQMASHYSRIPEPFRHQCWQVPTLPLRLLISASVPCPVLDLPLIFCEIRAELSSWKGHPFLSL
;
A
#
# COMPACT_ATOMS: atom_id res chain seq x y z
N MET A 1 -22.64 3.20 54.33
CA MET A 1 -22.24 4.48 53.71
C MET A 1 -21.34 4.17 52.53
N ALA A 2 -21.92 4.06 51.35
CA ALA A 2 -21.33 4.38 50.03
C ALA A 2 -22.40 4.07 48.99
N ALA A 3 -22.80 5.09 48.25
CA ALA A 3 -23.96 5.13 47.37
C ALA A 3 -23.64 4.53 45.99
N GLU A 4 -24.69 3.98 45.35
CA GLU A 4 -24.69 3.70 43.91
C GLU A 4 -24.72 5.02 43.14
N GLU A 5 -23.79 5.21 42.21
CA GLU A 5 -23.88 6.24 41.17
C GLU A 5 -24.40 5.62 39.88
N GLY A 6 -25.52 6.18 39.41
CA GLY A 6 -26.27 5.75 38.25
C GLY A 6 -25.51 6.02 36.95
N MET A 7 -25.57 5.02 36.07
CA MET A 7 -25.16 5.11 34.67
C MET A 7 -26.12 6.05 33.94
N ALA A 8 -25.62 7.18 33.45
CA ALA A 8 -26.39 8.11 32.63
C ALA A 8 -26.87 7.43 31.33
N PRO A 9 -28.11 7.68 30.86
CA PRO A 9 -28.59 7.10 29.61
C PRO A 9 -27.82 7.70 28.43
N SER A 10 -27.25 6.83 27.60
CA SER A 10 -26.53 7.20 26.38
C SER A 10 -27.40 8.07 25.48
N ALA A 11 -26.84 9.21 25.06
CA ALA A 11 -27.47 10.23 24.21
C ALA A 11 -28.05 9.68 22.89
N LEU A 12 -27.66 8.46 22.50
CA LEU A 12 -28.22 7.73 21.37
C LEU A 12 -29.70 7.35 21.56
N ARG A 13 -30.14 7.00 22.77
CA ARG A 13 -31.55 6.66 23.01
C ARG A 13 -32.47 7.87 22.98
N VAL A 14 -31.96 9.03 23.41
CA VAL A 14 -32.71 10.30 23.41
C VAL A 14 -32.95 10.78 21.96
N LEU A 15 -32.04 10.49 21.04
CA LEU A 15 -32.20 10.82 19.61
C LEU A 15 -33.15 9.86 18.89
N GLU A 16 -33.18 8.59 19.27
CA GLU A 16 -34.12 7.60 18.73
C GLU A 16 -35.56 7.91 19.11
N GLU A 17 -35.78 8.42 20.33
CA GLU A 17 -37.10 8.79 20.84
C GLU A 17 -37.59 10.14 20.29
N ALA A 18 -36.67 11.07 19.99
CA ALA A 18 -36.98 12.38 19.41
C ALA A 18 -37.41 12.33 17.93
N LEU A 19 -37.09 11.24 17.21
CA LEU A 19 -37.39 11.11 15.79
C LEU A 19 -38.69 10.35 15.47
N GLY A 20 -39.44 9.89 16.47
CA GLY A 20 -40.85 9.52 16.30
C GLY A 20 -41.17 8.53 15.17
N VAL A 21 -40.25 7.62 14.82
CA VAL A 21 -40.48 6.61 13.76
C VAL A 21 -41.15 5.38 14.38
N GLY A 22 -42.41 5.56 14.76
CA GLY A 22 -43.33 4.46 15.05
C GLY A 22 -43.86 3.89 13.73
N LEU A 23 -43.43 2.67 13.39
CA LEU A 23 -43.91 1.93 12.23
C LEU A 23 -45.36 1.45 12.48
N THR A 24 -46.36 2.11 11.89
CA THR A 24 -47.70 1.51 11.72
C THR A 24 -48.31 1.80 10.35
N SER A 25 -48.49 0.71 9.61
CA SER A 25 -49.39 0.47 8.47
C SER A 25 -50.70 1.28 8.45
N ALA A 26 -50.95 1.98 7.34
CA ALA A 26 -52.24 2.16 6.65
C ALA A 26 -51.94 3.02 5.40
N GLY A 27 -52.26 2.68 4.16
CA GLY A 27 -53.56 2.28 3.64
C GLY A 27 -53.88 3.22 2.47
N ALA A 28 -53.92 2.65 1.27
CA ALA A 28 -54.27 3.22 -0.03
C ALA A 28 -54.99 4.59 -0.06
N THR A 29 -54.41 5.56 -0.78
CA THR A 29 -55.06 6.41 -1.81
C THR A 29 -54.09 7.51 -2.26
N ALA A 30 -53.62 7.45 -3.51
CA ALA A 30 -53.33 8.60 -4.38
C ALA A 30 -52.60 8.13 -5.65
N GLU A 31 -53.26 7.26 -6.40
CA GLU A 31 -52.95 6.99 -7.79
C GLU A 31 -53.43 8.20 -8.61
N ALA A 32 -52.57 9.20 -8.82
CA ALA A 32 -52.66 10.20 -9.91
C ALA A 32 -51.60 11.32 -9.82
N VAL A 33 -50.30 11.03 -9.90
CA VAL A 33 -49.31 11.97 -10.50
C VAL A 33 -48.15 11.18 -11.10
N ALA A 34 -48.38 10.54 -12.25
CA ALA A 34 -47.32 10.05 -13.11
C ALA A 34 -46.94 11.15 -14.10
N ALA A 35 -45.98 12.03 -13.77
CA ALA A 35 -45.26 12.87 -14.75
C ALA A 35 -44.14 13.72 -14.11
N GLU A 36 -43.15 13.10 -13.46
CA GLU A 36 -41.74 13.51 -13.47
C GLU A 36 -40.98 12.47 -12.62
N GLY A 37 -39.86 11.97 -13.14
CA GLY A 37 -39.18 10.80 -12.60
C GLY A 37 -38.85 10.94 -11.12
N ALA A 38 -39.42 10.07 -10.28
CA ALA A 38 -38.96 9.89 -8.92
C ALA A 38 -37.52 9.34 -8.99
N TYR A 39 -36.55 10.18 -8.63
CA TYR A 39 -35.17 9.76 -8.43
C TYR A 39 -35.07 9.16 -7.03
N TYR A 40 -34.69 7.88 -6.96
CA TYR A 40 -34.41 7.20 -5.70
C TYR A 40 -32.90 7.30 -5.45
N LEU A 41 -32.52 7.85 -4.29
CA LEU A 41 -31.15 7.77 -3.79
C LEU A 41 -30.94 6.34 -3.28
N GLU A 42 -30.26 5.52 -4.08
CA GLU A 42 -29.80 4.20 -3.64
C GLU A 42 -28.70 4.39 -2.60
N GLN A 43 -28.98 3.98 -1.36
CA GLN A 43 -27.98 3.97 -0.31
C GLN A 43 -26.96 2.86 -0.61
N VAL A 44 -25.90 3.21 -1.34
CA VAL A 44 -24.76 2.32 -1.54
C VAL A 44 -23.93 2.33 -0.26
N THR A 45 -24.20 1.38 0.63
CA THR A 45 -23.26 1.05 1.71
C THR A 45 -22.05 0.38 1.09
N ILE A 46 -20.99 1.16 0.86
CA ILE A 46 -19.66 0.58 0.60
C ILE A 46 -19.31 -0.16 1.89
N THR A 47 -19.23 -1.49 1.83
CA THR A 47 -18.62 -2.27 2.91
C THR A 47 -17.16 -1.85 3.01
N GLU A 48 -16.87 -0.85 3.83
CA GLU A 48 -15.53 -0.56 4.30
C GLU A 48 -15.05 -1.82 5.00
N ALA A 49 -14.15 -2.55 4.33
CA ALA A 49 -13.49 -3.69 4.94
C ALA A 49 -12.62 -3.11 6.07
N SER A 50 -13.12 -3.23 7.30
CA SER A 50 -12.58 -2.75 8.58
C SER A 50 -11.13 -2.26 8.51
N GLU A 51 -10.94 -0.96 8.75
CA GLU A 51 -9.63 -0.31 8.90
C GLU A 51 -8.79 -0.89 10.07
N ASP A 52 -9.40 -1.69 10.94
CA ASP A 52 -8.87 -2.09 12.25
C ASP A 52 -7.70 -3.10 12.23
N ASP A 53 -7.35 -3.65 11.06
CA ASP A 53 -6.21 -4.57 10.91
C ASP A 53 -4.91 -3.90 10.42
N TYR A 54 -4.92 -2.58 10.16
CA TYR A 54 -3.77 -1.87 9.58
C TYR A 54 -3.14 -0.90 10.57
N GLU A 55 -2.20 -1.42 11.36
CA GLU A 55 -1.27 -0.60 12.13
C GLU A 55 -0.25 0.02 11.15
N TYR A 56 -0.35 1.34 10.94
CA TYR A 56 0.62 2.09 10.15
C TYR A 56 1.97 2.07 10.91
N GLU A 57 2.95 1.31 10.41
CA GLU A 57 4.35 1.47 10.87
C GLU A 57 4.76 2.91 10.54
N GLU A 58 4.91 3.76 11.57
CA GLU A 58 5.61 5.05 11.45
C GLU A 58 6.96 4.76 10.81
N ILE A 59 7.15 5.29 9.59
CA ILE A 59 8.45 5.25 8.93
C ILE A 59 9.40 5.99 9.88
N PRO A 60 10.48 5.35 10.37
CA PRO A 60 11.49 6.06 11.13
C PRO A 60 11.89 7.28 10.33
N ASP A 61 11.93 8.44 10.99
CA ASP A 61 12.36 9.72 10.45
C ASP A 61 13.88 9.63 10.17
N ASP A 62 14.26 8.75 9.26
CA ASP A 62 15.58 8.69 8.68
C ASP A 62 15.65 9.96 7.85
N ASN A 63 16.30 10.96 8.46
CA ASN A 63 16.66 12.27 7.94
C ASN A 63 17.53 12.15 6.67
N PHE A 64 17.02 11.48 5.64
CA PHE A 64 17.37 11.70 4.27
C PHE A 64 16.59 12.93 3.87
N SER A 65 17.22 14.09 4.03
CA SER A 65 16.77 15.32 3.42
C SER A 65 16.63 15.04 1.92
N ILE A 66 15.43 14.66 1.48
CA ILE A 66 14.99 14.80 0.10
C ILE A 66 15.21 16.28 -0.16
N PRO A 67 15.97 16.68 -1.20
CA PRO A 67 16.15 18.10 -1.49
C PRO A 67 14.75 18.70 -1.59
N GLU A 68 14.42 19.61 -0.68
CA GLU A 68 13.17 20.37 -0.69
C GLU A 68 13.11 21.08 -2.03
N GLY A 69 12.49 20.42 -3.02
CA GLY A 69 11.98 21.09 -4.19
C GLY A 69 10.86 21.97 -3.67
N GLU A 70 11.10 23.28 -3.69
CA GLU A 70 10.28 24.50 -3.52
C GLU A 70 8.72 24.41 -3.43
N GLU A 71 8.16 23.38 -2.81
CA GLU A 71 6.76 23.26 -2.41
C GLU A 71 6.68 23.39 -0.88
N ASP A 72 7.02 24.60 -0.44
CA ASP A 72 6.92 25.06 0.94
C ASP A 72 5.45 24.96 1.43
N LEU A 73 5.21 24.24 2.52
CA LEU A 73 3.91 24.13 3.19
C LEU A 73 3.31 25.52 3.47
N ALA A 74 4.15 26.51 3.78
CA ALA A 74 3.70 27.89 3.99
C ALA A 74 3.08 28.49 2.71
N LYS A 75 3.59 28.13 1.53
CA LYS A 75 3.06 28.57 0.23
C LYS A 75 1.71 27.93 -0.07
N ALA A 76 1.52 26.66 0.26
CA ALA A 76 0.22 25.99 0.14
C ALA A 76 -0.83 26.62 1.07
N ILE A 77 -0.48 26.90 2.32
CA ILE A 77 -1.36 27.60 3.28
C ILE A 77 -1.69 29.01 2.78
N HIS A 78 -0.71 29.74 2.27
CA HIS A 78 -0.92 31.08 1.71
C HIS A 78 -1.88 31.05 0.52
N MET A 79 -1.74 30.09 -0.41
CA MET A 79 -2.65 29.95 -1.55
C MET A 79 -4.08 29.63 -1.14
N VAL A 80 -4.28 28.78 -0.12
CA VAL A 80 -5.61 28.48 0.42
C VAL A 80 -6.22 29.71 1.09
N GLN A 81 -5.42 30.46 1.85
CA GLN A 81 -5.85 31.70 2.50
C GLN A 81 -6.24 32.76 1.46
N GLU A 82 -5.44 32.92 0.40
CA GLU A 82 -5.67 33.87 -0.69
C GLU A 82 -6.94 33.51 -1.48
N GLN A 83 -7.16 32.24 -1.79
CA GLN A 83 -8.41 31.77 -2.39
C GLN A 83 -9.64 32.05 -1.50
N ALA A 84 -9.53 31.85 -0.18
CA ALA A 84 -10.63 32.13 0.74
C ALA A 84 -10.94 33.63 0.85
N ILE A 85 -9.91 34.48 0.73
CA ILE A 85 -10.08 35.93 0.67
C ILE A 85 -10.73 36.33 -0.66
N ASP A 86 -10.30 35.76 -1.78
CA ASP A 86 -10.87 36.02 -3.10
C ASP A 86 -12.34 35.60 -3.19
N THR A 87 -12.71 34.43 -2.64
CA THR A 87 -14.12 34.00 -2.59
C THR A 87 -14.96 34.97 -1.77
N HIS A 88 -14.45 35.39 -0.60
CA HIS A 88 -15.15 36.35 0.26
C HIS A 88 -15.29 37.74 -0.40
N ILE A 89 -14.27 38.21 -1.14
CA ILE A 89 -14.34 39.47 -1.90
C ILE A 89 -15.37 39.36 -3.03
N LEU A 90 -15.45 38.21 -3.71
CA LEU A 90 -16.42 37.97 -4.78
C LEU A 90 -17.86 37.93 -4.25
N GLU A 91 -18.07 37.34 -3.08
CA GLU A 91 -19.35 37.31 -2.36
C GLU A 91 -19.78 38.70 -1.88
N GLN A 92 -18.86 39.52 -1.36
CA GLN A 92 -19.17 40.89 -0.96
C GLN A 92 -19.46 41.82 -2.14
N LYS A 93 -18.78 41.62 -3.29
CA LYS A 93 -18.95 42.46 -4.49
C LYS A 93 -20.24 42.14 -5.28
N THR A 94 -20.89 41.02 -5.01
CA THR A 94 -22.12 40.60 -5.70
C THR A 94 -23.41 41.09 -5.04
N VAL A 95 -23.35 41.74 -3.87
CA VAL A 95 -24.54 42.34 -3.23
C VAL A 95 -24.81 43.73 -3.83
N LEU A 96 -25.30 43.75 -5.08
CA LEU A 96 -25.93 44.94 -5.64
C LEU A 96 -27.32 45.11 -4.99
N PRO A 97 -27.66 46.31 -4.46
CA PRO A 97 -29.01 46.59 -4.00
C PRO A 97 -29.96 46.41 -5.19
N SER A 98 -30.97 45.55 -5.06
CA SER A 98 -31.99 45.39 -6.09
C SER A 98 -32.67 46.73 -6.33
N LYS A 99 -32.41 47.34 -7.49
CA LYS A 99 -33.03 48.58 -7.91
C LYS A 99 -34.55 48.37 -7.93
N PRO A 100 -35.36 49.26 -7.33
CA PRO A 100 -36.81 49.11 -7.40
C PRO A 100 -37.22 49.08 -8.88
N VAL A 101 -37.96 48.04 -9.26
CA VAL A 101 -38.47 47.83 -10.62
C VAL A 101 -39.48 48.94 -10.90
N VAL A 102 -39.00 50.04 -11.49
CA VAL A 102 -39.87 51.07 -12.03
C VAL A 102 -40.57 50.43 -13.23
N PRO A 103 -41.90 50.40 -13.29
CA PRO A 103 -42.61 49.77 -14.39
C PRO A 103 -42.20 50.39 -15.72
N GLU A 104 -41.81 49.56 -16.69
CA GLU A 104 -41.42 50.03 -18.01
C GLU A 104 -42.62 50.73 -18.68
N VAL A 105 -42.33 51.88 -19.32
CA VAL A 105 -43.28 52.57 -20.19
C VAL A 105 -43.48 51.70 -21.44
N ILE A 106 -44.71 51.59 -21.95
CA ILE A 106 -45.05 50.71 -23.08
C ILE A 106 -44.10 50.87 -24.28
N GLU A 107 -43.64 52.10 -24.55
CA GLU A 107 -42.70 52.41 -25.61
C GLU A 107 -41.36 51.67 -25.45
N ASP A 108 -40.76 51.73 -24.27
CA ASP A 108 -39.49 51.05 -23.95
C ASP A 108 -39.66 49.53 -24.08
N PHE A 109 -40.80 49.01 -23.61
CA PHE A 109 -41.13 47.59 -23.74
C PHE A 109 -41.24 47.13 -25.20
N LEU A 110 -41.96 47.86 -26.04
CA LEU A 110 -42.11 47.51 -27.46
C LEU A 110 -40.77 47.59 -28.18
N CYS A 111 -39.95 48.61 -27.90
CA CYS A 111 -38.62 48.71 -28.47
C CYS A 111 -37.73 47.55 -28.02
N ASN A 112 -37.67 47.27 -26.72
CA ASN A 112 -36.89 46.15 -26.15
C ASN A 112 -37.36 44.80 -26.70
N PHE A 113 -38.68 44.60 -26.85
CA PHE A 113 -39.26 43.39 -27.42
C PHE A 113 -38.85 43.20 -28.89
N LEU A 114 -39.02 44.23 -29.73
CA LEU A 114 -38.67 44.17 -31.14
C LEU A 114 -37.15 43.95 -31.34
N ILE A 115 -36.32 44.55 -30.49
CA ILE A 115 -34.86 44.33 -30.47
C ILE A 115 -34.56 42.88 -30.07
N LYS A 116 -35.11 42.38 -28.96
CA LYS A 116 -34.89 41.02 -28.44
C LYS A 116 -35.32 39.94 -29.44
N MET A 117 -36.39 40.19 -30.19
CA MET A 117 -36.90 39.28 -31.21
C MET A 117 -36.22 39.47 -32.57
N GLY A 118 -35.28 40.42 -32.71
CA GLY A 118 -34.55 40.67 -33.95
C GLY A 118 -35.36 41.30 -35.09
N MET A 119 -36.50 41.94 -34.77
CA MET A 119 -37.42 42.55 -35.74
C MET A 119 -37.04 44.01 -36.05
N THR A 120 -35.84 44.22 -36.59
CA THR A 120 -35.26 45.57 -36.78
C THR A 120 -36.04 46.45 -37.75
N ARG A 121 -36.57 45.90 -38.84
CA ARG A 121 -37.39 46.67 -39.80
C ARG A 121 -38.70 47.15 -39.19
N THR A 122 -39.32 46.32 -38.36
CA THR A 122 -40.56 46.65 -37.64
C THR A 122 -40.30 47.70 -36.58
N LEU A 123 -39.14 47.63 -35.91
CA LEU A 123 -38.69 48.66 -34.97
C LEU A 123 -38.52 50.01 -35.67
N ASP A 124 -37.84 50.06 -36.82
CA ASP A 124 -37.61 51.31 -37.55
C ASP A 124 -38.93 51.97 -38.01
N CYS A 125 -39.87 51.17 -38.53
CA CYS A 125 -41.20 51.65 -38.88
C CYS A 125 -41.96 52.17 -37.66
N PHE A 126 -41.98 51.39 -36.57
CA PHE A 126 -42.65 51.75 -35.32
C PHE A 126 -42.11 53.06 -34.74
N GLN A 127 -40.78 53.20 -34.64
CA GLN A 127 -40.15 54.43 -34.14
C GLN A 127 -40.50 55.63 -35.02
N SER A 128 -40.45 55.47 -36.34
CA SER A 128 -40.76 56.55 -37.29
C SER A 128 -42.20 57.03 -37.14
N GLU A 129 -43.17 56.11 -37.10
CA GLU A 129 -44.59 56.43 -36.92
C GLU A 129 -44.88 57.02 -35.54
N TRP A 130 -44.21 56.51 -34.49
CA TRP A 130 -44.36 56.97 -33.12
C TRP A 130 -43.86 58.41 -32.94
N TYR A 131 -42.67 58.73 -33.45
CA TYR A 131 -42.14 60.10 -33.43
C TYR A 131 -42.98 61.07 -34.28
N GLU A 132 -43.54 60.61 -35.40
CA GLU A 132 -44.47 61.41 -36.22
C GLU A 132 -45.78 61.71 -35.46
N LEU A 133 -46.31 60.74 -34.70
CA LEU A 133 -47.49 60.92 -33.84
C LEU A 133 -47.23 61.93 -32.71
N ILE A 134 -46.04 61.85 -32.08
CA ILE A 134 -45.61 62.78 -31.03
C ILE A 134 -45.52 64.21 -31.60
N GLN A 135 -44.92 64.39 -32.78
CA GLN A 135 -44.81 65.70 -33.42
C GLN A 135 -46.17 66.32 -33.78
N LYS A 136 -47.17 65.49 -34.12
CA LYS A 136 -48.54 65.93 -34.41
C LYS A 136 -49.36 66.28 -33.16
N GLY A 137 -48.80 66.14 -31.97
CA GLY A 137 -49.41 66.58 -30.71
C GLY A 137 -50.52 65.67 -30.17
N ILE A 138 -50.67 64.45 -30.70
CA ILE A 138 -51.64 63.47 -30.20
C ILE A 138 -51.15 62.95 -28.84
N THR A 139 -51.61 63.58 -27.76
CA THR A 139 -51.04 63.44 -26.41
C THR A 139 -51.69 62.31 -25.59
N GLU A 140 -52.83 61.78 -26.03
CA GLU A 140 -53.64 60.78 -25.29
C GLU A 140 -52.95 59.41 -25.14
N LEU A 141 -51.93 59.10 -25.96
CA LEU A 141 -51.17 57.85 -25.84
C LEU A 141 -50.21 57.82 -24.64
N ARG A 142 -49.87 58.98 -24.07
CA ARG A 142 -48.95 59.07 -22.93
C ARG A 142 -49.56 58.63 -21.61
N GLU A 143 -50.90 58.51 -21.55
CA GLU A 143 -51.64 57.95 -20.39
C GLU A 143 -51.87 56.44 -20.49
N VAL A 144 -51.51 55.80 -21.61
CA VAL A 144 -51.64 54.34 -21.76
C VAL A 144 -50.58 53.70 -20.87
N GLY A 145 -51.05 53.16 -19.75
CA GLY A 145 -50.27 52.86 -18.56
C GLY A 145 -49.21 51.77 -18.70
N ASN A 146 -48.64 51.42 -17.57
CA ASN A 146 -47.46 50.55 -17.45
C ASN A 146 -47.67 49.16 -18.08
N VAL A 147 -46.57 48.55 -18.52
CA VAL A 147 -46.56 47.20 -19.12
C VAL A 147 -47.17 46.17 -18.15
N PRO A 148 -47.99 45.21 -18.64
CA PRO A 148 -48.56 44.16 -17.80
C PRO A 148 -47.50 43.36 -17.05
N ASP A 149 -47.61 43.33 -15.72
CA ASP A 149 -46.66 42.70 -14.78
C ASP A 149 -46.32 41.23 -15.13
N VAL A 150 -47.30 40.49 -15.69
CA VAL A 150 -47.16 39.09 -16.09
C VAL A 150 -46.06 38.89 -17.14
N TYR A 151 -45.86 39.83 -18.08
CA TYR A 151 -44.79 39.71 -19.08
C TYR A 151 -43.42 39.86 -18.41
N THR A 152 -43.27 40.90 -17.58
CA THR A 152 -42.04 41.17 -16.83
C THR A 152 -41.68 39.97 -15.96
N GLN A 153 -42.67 39.39 -15.29
CA GLN A 153 -42.52 38.18 -14.50
C GLN A 153 -42.07 36.98 -15.35
N ASN A 154 -42.69 36.74 -16.51
CA ASN A 154 -42.27 35.66 -17.40
C ASN A 154 -40.84 35.84 -17.92
N MET A 155 -40.44 37.07 -18.25
CA MET A 155 -39.07 37.35 -18.68
C MET A 155 -38.05 37.09 -17.56
N LEU A 156 -38.37 37.46 -16.32
CA LEU A 156 -37.55 37.15 -15.16
C LEU A 156 -37.43 35.64 -14.96
N LEU A 157 -38.54 34.91 -15.00
CA LEU A 157 -38.59 33.45 -14.89
C LEU A 157 -37.82 32.75 -16.02
N GLU A 158 -37.84 33.27 -17.25
CA GLU A 158 -37.05 32.75 -18.36
C GLU A 158 -35.54 32.92 -18.12
N ASN A 159 -35.13 34.08 -17.61
CA ASN A 159 -33.74 34.36 -17.30
C ASN A 159 -33.24 33.52 -16.13
N GLU A 160 -34.06 33.37 -15.09
CA GLU A 160 -33.78 32.49 -13.96
C GLU A 160 -33.64 31.03 -14.42
N ASN A 161 -34.57 30.53 -15.25
CA ASN A 161 -34.47 29.19 -15.83
C ASN A 161 -33.19 29.00 -16.66
N LYS A 162 -32.78 30.01 -17.43
CA LYS A 162 -31.52 29.95 -18.19
C LYS A 162 -30.31 29.89 -17.27
N ASN A 163 -30.31 30.63 -16.17
CA ASN A 163 -29.23 30.61 -15.19
C ASN A 163 -29.20 29.27 -14.44
N LEU A 164 -30.33 28.81 -13.91
CA LEU A 164 -30.47 27.51 -13.25
C LEU A 164 -30.01 26.36 -14.15
N ARG A 165 -30.33 26.39 -15.45
CA ARG A 165 -29.85 25.38 -16.41
C ARG A 165 -28.33 25.40 -16.60
N LYS A 166 -27.70 26.57 -16.57
CA LYS A 166 -26.23 26.70 -16.63
C LYS A 166 -25.60 26.16 -15.35
N ASP A 167 -26.13 26.55 -14.19
CA ASP A 167 -25.62 26.12 -12.89
C ASP A 167 -25.76 24.61 -12.74
N LEU A 168 -26.89 24.03 -13.13
CA LEU A 168 -27.11 22.59 -13.15
C LEU A 168 -26.07 21.88 -14.03
N LYS A 169 -25.74 22.41 -15.21
CA LYS A 169 -24.68 21.87 -16.06
C LYS A 169 -23.31 21.95 -15.38
N HIS A 170 -23.00 23.07 -14.73
CA HIS A 170 -21.75 23.24 -14.00
C HIS A 170 -21.62 22.29 -12.81
N TYR A 171 -22.68 22.13 -12.00
CA TYR A 171 -22.68 21.18 -10.89
C TYR A 171 -22.56 19.73 -11.35
N LYS A 172 -23.21 19.36 -12.46
CA LYS A 172 -23.03 18.03 -13.06
C LYS A 172 -21.57 17.77 -13.45
N GLN A 173 -20.95 18.73 -14.14
CA GLN A 173 -19.54 18.63 -14.53
C GLN A 173 -18.61 18.54 -13.31
N ALA A 174 -18.87 19.34 -12.27
CA ALA A 174 -18.10 19.30 -11.03
C ALA A 174 -18.25 17.95 -10.31
N ALA A 175 -19.47 17.41 -10.22
CA ALA A 175 -19.74 16.10 -9.63
C ALA A 175 -19.06 14.96 -10.41
N ASP A 176 -19.12 15.01 -11.75
CA ASP A 176 -18.44 14.02 -12.60
C ASP A 176 -16.93 14.05 -12.42
N LYS A 177 -16.32 15.24 -12.36
CA LYS A 177 -14.90 15.41 -12.09
C LYS A 177 -14.51 14.88 -10.70
N ALA A 178 -15.28 15.24 -9.66
CA ALA A 178 -15.03 14.76 -8.30
C ALA A 178 -15.12 13.22 -8.22
N ARG A 179 -16.06 12.61 -8.92
CA ARG A 179 -16.18 11.16 -9.03
C ARG A 179 -14.97 10.52 -9.73
N GLU A 180 -14.46 11.13 -10.79
CA GLU A 180 -13.25 10.65 -11.48
C GLU A 180 -12.00 10.73 -10.59
N ASP A 181 -11.83 11.84 -9.87
CA ASP A 181 -10.67 12.04 -8.98
C ASP A 181 -10.75 11.12 -7.75
N LEU A 182 -11.94 10.86 -7.23
CA LEU A 182 -12.16 9.83 -6.20
C LEU A 182 -11.76 8.43 -6.70
N LEU A 183 -12.11 8.06 -7.93
CA LEU A 183 -11.71 6.77 -8.48
C LEU A 183 -10.19 6.66 -8.69
N LYS A 184 -9.50 7.74 -9.04
CA LYS A 184 -8.04 7.76 -9.16
C LYS A 184 -7.37 7.56 -7.80
N THR A 185 -7.81 8.31 -6.78
CA THR A 185 -7.25 8.21 -5.42
C THR A 185 -7.52 6.84 -4.79
N GLN A 186 -8.69 6.24 -5.03
CA GLN A 186 -8.98 4.87 -4.60
C GLN A 186 -8.03 3.85 -5.24
N LYS A 187 -7.76 3.97 -6.54
CA LYS A 187 -6.81 3.08 -7.23
C LYS A 187 -5.39 3.20 -6.68
N GLU A 188 -4.94 4.43 -6.40
CA GLU A 188 -3.61 4.67 -5.82
C GLU A 188 -3.52 4.10 -4.40
N ARG A 189 -4.53 4.34 -3.56
CA ARG A 189 -4.66 3.73 -2.24
C ARG A 189 -4.59 2.21 -2.31
N ASP A 190 -5.33 1.60 -3.24
CA ASP A 190 -5.36 0.14 -3.41
C ASP A 190 -4.02 -0.41 -3.93
N PHE A 191 -3.34 0.34 -4.79
CA PHE A 191 -1.99 0.03 -5.26
C PHE A 191 -0.99 0.03 -4.10
N HIS A 192 -0.97 1.09 -3.28
CA HIS A 192 -0.11 1.17 -2.11
C HIS A 192 -0.42 0.06 -1.10
N ARG A 193 -1.70 -0.21 -0.85
CA ARG A 193 -2.12 -1.28 0.06
C ARG A 193 -1.66 -2.66 -0.44
N MET A 194 -1.80 -2.94 -1.73
CA MET A 194 -1.33 -4.18 -2.32
C MET A 194 0.21 -4.28 -2.28
N HIS A 195 0.90 -3.19 -2.60
CA HIS A 195 2.36 -3.14 -2.63
C HIS A 195 2.94 -3.34 -1.23
N HIS A 196 2.43 -2.64 -0.22
CA HIS A 196 2.85 -2.81 1.16
C HIS A 196 2.68 -4.26 1.63
N LYS A 197 1.52 -4.89 1.35
CA LYS A 197 1.31 -6.32 1.66
C LYS A 197 2.35 -7.23 1.03
N ARG A 198 2.73 -6.99 -0.22
CA ARG A 198 3.79 -7.75 -0.91
C ARG A 198 5.15 -7.54 -0.22
N VAL A 199 5.52 -6.30 0.05
CA VAL A 199 6.79 -5.95 0.70
C VAL A 199 6.90 -6.58 2.09
N VAL A 200 5.81 -6.59 2.87
CA VAL A 200 5.76 -7.24 4.18
C VAL A 200 5.96 -8.76 4.07
N GLN A 201 5.35 -9.41 3.08
CA GLN A 201 5.55 -10.84 2.82
C GLN A 201 7.02 -11.15 2.48
N GLU A 202 7.63 -10.33 1.63
CA GLU A 202 9.05 -10.46 1.24
C GLU A 202 9.98 -10.21 2.45
N LYS A 203 9.73 -9.14 3.23
CA LYS A 203 10.42 -8.83 4.50
C LYS A 203 10.39 -10.03 5.44
N ASN A 204 9.22 -10.62 5.65
CA ASN A 204 9.05 -11.76 6.55
C ASN A 204 9.80 -13.01 6.06
N LYS A 205 9.81 -13.26 4.74
CA LYS A 205 10.60 -14.34 4.15
C LYS A 205 12.10 -14.15 4.42
N LEU A 206 12.63 -12.96 4.15
CA LEU A 206 14.05 -12.64 4.38
C LEU A 206 14.42 -12.74 5.87
N ILE A 207 13.52 -12.29 6.77
CA ILE A 207 13.72 -12.44 8.22
C ILE A 207 13.86 -13.92 8.61
N ASN A 208 13.04 -14.80 8.04
CA ASN A 208 13.11 -16.23 8.32
C ASN A 208 14.40 -16.86 7.78
N ASP A 209 14.80 -16.51 6.56
CA ASP A 209 16.06 -16.98 5.96
C ASP A 209 17.26 -16.53 6.80
N LEU A 210 17.26 -15.27 7.28
CA LEU A 210 18.30 -14.74 8.16
C LEU A 210 18.35 -15.47 9.51
N LYS A 211 17.20 -15.79 10.11
CA LYS A 211 17.12 -16.59 11.35
C LYS A 211 17.71 -17.99 11.14
N GLY A 212 17.35 -18.65 10.03
CA GLY A 212 17.89 -19.96 9.66
C GLY A 212 19.41 -19.92 9.47
N LEU A 213 19.91 -18.90 8.78
CA LEU A 213 21.34 -18.71 8.56
C LEU A 213 22.10 -18.49 9.87
N LYS A 214 21.58 -17.65 10.77
CA LYS A 214 22.17 -17.43 12.11
C LYS A 214 22.25 -18.72 12.92
N LEU A 215 21.21 -19.55 12.90
CA LEU A 215 21.21 -20.85 13.56
C LEU A 215 22.28 -21.79 12.98
N HIS A 216 22.43 -21.81 11.65
CA HIS A 216 23.44 -22.60 10.98
C HIS A 216 24.88 -22.13 11.31
N TYR A 217 25.13 -20.83 11.39
CA TYR A 217 26.44 -20.33 11.82
C TYR A 217 26.73 -20.62 13.30
N ALA A 218 25.72 -20.54 14.16
CA ALA A 218 25.86 -20.90 15.57
C ALA A 218 26.24 -22.37 15.76
N SER A 219 25.87 -23.28 14.83
CA SER A 219 26.24 -24.70 14.89
C SER A 219 27.69 -24.98 14.42
N TYR A 220 28.29 -24.09 13.63
CA TYR A 220 29.70 -24.23 13.24
C TYR A 220 30.67 -23.96 14.39
N GLU A 221 30.33 -23.02 15.28
CA GLU A 221 31.17 -22.67 16.44
C GLU A 221 31.61 -23.90 17.27
N PRO A 222 30.71 -24.79 17.75
CA PRO A 222 31.13 -25.99 18.48
C PRO A 222 31.91 -26.97 17.60
N THR A 223 31.60 -27.07 16.31
CA THR A 223 32.30 -27.96 15.37
C THR A 223 33.76 -27.52 15.20
N ILE A 224 34.00 -26.22 15.04
CA ILE A 224 35.35 -25.63 14.95
C ILE A 224 36.11 -25.85 16.26
N ARG A 225 35.48 -25.64 17.42
CA ARG A 225 36.09 -25.90 18.73
C ARG A 225 36.57 -27.35 18.87
N VAL A 226 35.70 -28.31 18.57
CA VAL A 226 36.06 -29.74 18.61
C VAL A 226 37.21 -30.05 17.66
N LEU A 227 37.23 -29.47 16.46
CA LEU A 227 38.31 -29.67 15.51
C LEU A 227 39.65 -29.11 16.02
N HIS A 228 39.62 -27.92 16.62
CA HIS A 228 40.80 -27.29 17.23
C HIS A 228 41.36 -28.13 18.39
N GLU A 229 40.49 -28.63 19.26
CA GLU A 229 40.87 -29.53 20.36
C GLU A 229 41.48 -30.85 19.86
N LYS A 230 40.87 -31.45 18.82
CA LYS A 230 41.41 -32.66 18.17
C LYS A 230 42.79 -32.40 17.58
N HIS A 231 42.96 -31.29 16.86
CA HIS A 231 44.25 -30.91 16.28
C HIS A 231 45.32 -30.72 17.37
N HIS A 232 45.00 -30.01 18.44
CA HIS A 232 45.92 -29.81 19.56
C HIS A 232 46.31 -31.14 20.25
N THR A 233 45.36 -32.06 20.41
CA THR A 233 45.60 -33.39 20.97
C THR A 233 46.49 -34.24 20.07
N LEU A 234 46.21 -34.25 18.76
CA LEU A 234 47.02 -34.96 17.77
C LEU A 234 48.46 -34.43 17.73
N LEU A 235 48.66 -33.11 17.86
CA LEU A 235 50.00 -32.53 17.95
C LEU A 235 50.77 -33.03 19.19
N LYS A 236 50.11 -33.09 20.35
CA LYS A 236 50.71 -33.64 21.58
C LYS A 236 51.07 -35.12 21.42
N GLN A 237 50.15 -35.92 20.88
CA GLN A 237 50.39 -37.35 20.64
C GLN A 237 51.53 -37.57 19.65
N LYS A 238 51.55 -36.84 18.53
CA LYS A 238 52.63 -36.89 17.54
C LYS A 238 54.00 -36.62 18.18
N MET A 239 54.08 -35.63 19.06
CA MET A 239 55.30 -35.32 19.80
C MET A 239 55.72 -36.48 20.72
N LEU A 240 54.79 -37.04 21.50
CA LEU A 240 55.07 -38.18 22.39
C LEU A 240 55.54 -39.41 21.62
N THR A 241 54.84 -39.79 20.55
CA THR A 241 55.22 -40.93 19.71
C THR A 241 56.56 -40.68 19.00
N SER A 242 56.90 -39.43 18.67
CA SER A 242 58.22 -39.10 18.14
C SER A 242 59.32 -39.36 19.17
N LEU A 243 59.12 -38.95 20.42
CA LEU A 243 60.08 -39.21 21.49
C LEU A 243 60.23 -40.71 21.79
N GLU A 244 59.13 -41.47 21.76
CA GLU A 244 59.17 -42.94 21.91
C GLU A 244 59.93 -43.61 20.77
N ARG A 245 59.69 -43.17 19.52
CA ARG A 245 60.43 -43.64 18.35
C ARG A 245 61.92 -43.35 18.50
N ASP A 246 62.31 -42.15 18.90
CA ASP A 246 63.71 -41.76 19.09
C ASP A 246 64.38 -42.61 20.19
N ARG A 247 63.66 -42.93 21.28
CA ARG A 247 64.16 -43.85 22.32
C ARG A 247 64.37 -45.26 21.78
N ALA A 248 63.39 -45.80 21.05
CA ALA A 248 63.49 -47.13 20.44
C ALA A 248 64.64 -47.20 19.41
N VAL A 249 64.78 -46.18 18.56
CA VAL A 249 65.89 -46.06 17.60
C VAL A 249 67.23 -46.00 18.33
N LYS A 250 67.36 -45.22 19.41
CA LYS A 250 68.59 -45.21 20.22
C LYS A 250 68.90 -46.58 20.81
N GLN A 251 67.90 -47.29 21.33
CA GLN A 251 68.07 -48.65 21.84
C GLN A 251 68.51 -49.61 20.73
N THR A 252 67.87 -49.61 19.55
CA THR A 252 68.27 -50.48 18.44
C THR A 252 69.67 -50.18 17.94
N HIS A 253 70.08 -48.92 17.87
CA HIS A 253 71.46 -48.55 17.53
C HIS A 253 72.47 -49.04 18.58
N GLN A 254 72.15 -48.93 19.87
CA GLN A 254 72.98 -49.49 20.94
C GLN A 254 73.10 -51.01 20.81
N MET A 255 71.99 -51.71 20.59
CA MET A 255 71.97 -53.18 20.40
C MET A 255 72.70 -53.59 19.12
N ALA A 256 72.56 -52.84 18.02
CA ALA A 256 73.27 -53.09 16.77
C ALA A 256 74.78 -52.84 16.90
N SER A 257 75.20 -51.81 17.65
CA SER A 257 76.61 -51.58 17.97
C SER A 257 77.19 -52.66 18.90
N HIS A 258 76.39 -53.18 19.82
CA HIS A 258 76.79 -54.32 20.63
C HIS A 258 76.95 -55.58 19.76
N TYR A 259 75.98 -55.85 18.89
CA TYR A 259 76.05 -56.94 17.92
C TYR A 259 77.25 -56.81 16.99
N SER A 260 77.60 -55.58 16.56
CA SER A 260 78.73 -55.32 15.67
C SER A 260 80.11 -55.57 16.31
N ARG A 261 80.22 -55.62 17.64
CA ARG A 261 81.44 -55.98 18.39
C ARG A 261 81.60 -57.47 18.67
N ILE A 262 80.58 -58.30 18.38
CA ILE A 262 80.65 -59.76 18.57
C ILE A 262 81.45 -60.38 17.39
N PRO A 263 82.49 -61.20 17.66
CA PRO A 263 83.28 -61.87 16.63
C PRO A 263 82.46 -62.78 15.72
N GLU A 264 82.78 -62.79 14.42
CA GLU A 264 82.04 -63.48 13.34
C GLU A 264 81.61 -64.94 13.58
N PRO A 265 82.37 -65.84 14.25
CA PRO A 265 81.93 -67.24 14.38
C PRO A 265 80.64 -67.43 15.20
N PHE A 266 80.15 -66.42 15.93
CA PHE A 266 78.93 -66.50 16.73
C PHE A 266 77.70 -65.78 16.15
N ARG A 267 77.82 -65.02 15.06
CA ARG A 267 76.66 -64.30 14.46
C ARG A 267 75.73 -65.19 13.64
N HIS A 268 76.24 -66.28 13.10
CA HIS A 268 75.50 -67.16 12.19
C HIS A 268 74.78 -68.33 12.87
N GLN A 269 74.89 -68.47 14.21
CA GLN A 269 74.30 -69.60 14.95
C GLN A 269 72.90 -69.33 15.52
N CYS A 270 72.39 -68.10 15.46
CA CYS A 270 71.06 -67.75 16.00
C CYS A 270 69.91 -67.77 14.98
N TRP A 271 70.14 -68.15 13.72
CA TRP A 271 69.09 -68.28 12.69
C TRP A 271 68.78 -69.73 12.33
N GLN A 272 68.74 -70.63 13.32
CA GLN A 272 68.05 -71.91 13.21
C GLN A 272 66.83 -71.89 14.13
N VAL A 273 65.77 -71.22 13.66
CA VAL A 273 64.42 -71.46 14.18
C VAL A 273 63.82 -72.60 13.36
N PRO A 274 63.26 -73.65 13.98
CA PRO A 274 62.58 -74.72 13.25
C PRO A 274 61.38 -74.16 12.48
N THR A 275 61.26 -74.52 11.22
CA THR A 275 60.03 -74.41 10.43
C THR A 275 58.93 -75.24 11.09
N LEU A 276 58.10 -74.60 11.93
CA LEU A 276 56.82 -75.20 12.35
C LEU A 276 55.79 -75.00 11.24
N PRO A 277 55.00 -76.04 10.89
CA PRO A 277 54.06 -75.98 9.77
C PRO A 277 52.92 -75.00 10.08
N LEU A 278 52.58 -74.16 9.09
CA LEU A 278 51.31 -73.42 9.03
C LEU A 278 50.13 -74.40 8.99
N ARG A 279 49.70 -74.91 10.14
CA ARG A 279 48.38 -75.52 10.36
C ARG A 279 48.11 -75.55 11.85
N LEU A 280 46.95 -75.01 12.24
CA LEU A 280 46.45 -74.77 13.61
C LEU A 280 46.88 -73.46 14.27
N LEU A 281 46.23 -72.37 13.88
CA LEU A 281 45.73 -71.33 14.81
C LEU A 281 44.66 -70.48 14.10
N ILE A 282 43.60 -71.15 13.64
CA ILE A 282 42.29 -70.54 13.40
C ILE A 282 41.38 -71.13 14.48
N SER A 283 41.41 -70.56 15.69
CA SER A 283 40.36 -70.65 16.71
C SER A 283 40.88 -70.00 17.99
N ALA A 284 40.89 -68.68 18.01
CA ALA A 284 40.89 -67.91 19.24
C ALA A 284 40.32 -66.53 18.89
N SER A 285 39.00 -66.51 18.78
CA SER A 285 38.23 -65.29 18.96
C SER A 285 38.46 -64.82 20.39
N VAL A 286 39.24 -63.75 20.56
CA VAL A 286 39.22 -62.93 21.77
C VAL A 286 38.97 -61.48 21.33
N PRO A 287 38.00 -60.78 21.93
CA PRO A 287 37.54 -59.48 21.45
C PRO A 287 38.53 -58.39 21.85
N CYS A 288 38.99 -57.59 20.88
CA CYS A 288 39.66 -56.32 21.15
C CYS A 288 38.62 -55.28 21.59
N PRO A 289 38.75 -54.65 22.77
CA PRO A 289 37.90 -53.54 23.13
C PRO A 289 38.52 -52.22 22.63
N VAL A 290 37.67 -51.42 21.98
CA VAL A 290 37.74 -49.96 21.83
C VAL A 290 38.82 -49.38 20.90
N LEU A 291 38.46 -49.28 19.61
CA LEU A 291 38.73 -48.10 18.79
C LEU A 291 37.46 -47.76 18.02
N ASP A 292 36.62 -46.91 18.61
CA ASP A 292 35.52 -46.24 17.91
C ASP A 292 36.11 -45.21 16.93
N LEU A 293 36.35 -45.63 15.70
CA LEU A 293 36.38 -44.73 14.55
C LEU A 293 35.01 -44.83 13.84
N PRO A 294 34.14 -43.82 13.92
CA PRO A 294 32.93 -43.81 13.13
C PRO A 294 33.24 -43.31 11.70
N LEU A 295 32.79 -44.10 10.73
CA LEU A 295 32.19 -43.64 9.48
C LEU A 295 33.05 -42.78 8.53
N ILE A 296 34.03 -43.40 7.87
CA ILE A 296 34.48 -42.95 6.54
C ILE A 296 34.75 -44.19 5.68
N PHE A 297 33.72 -44.97 5.33
CA PHE A 297 33.85 -45.96 4.24
C PHE A 297 32.52 -46.41 3.61
N CYS A 298 31.45 -45.60 3.69
CA CYS A 298 30.16 -45.95 3.11
C CYS A 298 29.64 -45.04 1.99
N GLU A 299 30.45 -44.13 1.44
CA GLU A 299 29.94 -43.17 0.43
C GLU A 299 30.86 -42.96 -0.78
N ILE A 300 31.53 -44.03 -1.25
CA ILE A 300 32.16 -44.08 -2.59
C ILE A 300 31.61 -45.29 -3.38
N ARG A 301 30.32 -45.59 -3.22
CA ARG A 301 29.60 -46.55 -4.08
C ARG A 301 28.19 -46.11 -4.46
N ALA A 302 27.91 -44.80 -4.41
CA ALA A 302 26.64 -44.21 -4.83
C ALA A 302 26.77 -43.13 -5.92
N GLU A 303 27.98 -42.87 -6.46
CA GLU A 303 28.19 -41.86 -7.52
C GLU A 303 28.51 -42.41 -8.92
N LEU A 304 28.32 -43.71 -9.16
CA LEU A 304 28.51 -44.30 -10.51
C LEU A 304 27.21 -44.76 -11.20
N SER A 305 26.04 -44.43 -10.64
CA SER A 305 24.74 -44.88 -11.14
C SER A 305 23.84 -43.78 -11.71
N SER A 306 24.24 -42.50 -11.67
CA SER A 306 23.37 -41.38 -12.10
C SER A 306 23.78 -40.69 -13.41
N TRP A 307 24.79 -41.18 -14.13
CA TRP A 307 25.21 -40.63 -15.43
C TRP A 307 24.85 -41.58 -16.58
N LYS A 308 23.56 -41.92 -16.71
CA LYS A 308 22.95 -42.42 -17.95
C LYS A 308 21.51 -41.90 -18.05
N GLY A 309 21.33 -40.78 -18.73
CA GLY A 309 20.03 -40.19 -19.06
C GLY A 309 20.16 -38.86 -19.81
N HIS A 310 20.11 -38.93 -21.14
CA HIS A 310 20.03 -37.88 -22.18
C HIS A 310 19.01 -36.72 -21.93
N PRO A 311 18.87 -35.65 -22.77
CA PRO A 311 19.48 -35.35 -24.09
C PRO A 311 20.01 -33.89 -24.30
N PHE A 312 20.63 -33.70 -25.48
CA PHE A 312 20.86 -32.46 -26.25
C PHE A 312 19.89 -31.27 -25.98
N LEU A 313 20.43 -30.03 -26.01
CA LEU A 313 19.96 -28.93 -26.89
C LEU A 313 20.84 -27.65 -26.81
N SER A 314 21.40 -27.29 -27.99
CA SER A 314 21.56 -25.96 -28.58
C SER A 314 22.11 -24.76 -27.78
N LEU A 315 23.32 -24.32 -28.16
CA LEU A 315 23.60 -22.97 -28.68
C LEU A 315 24.84 -23.00 -29.59
#